data_AF-A0A523C153-F1
#
_entry.id   AF-A0A523C153-F1
#
_cell.length_a   1.000
_cell.length_b   1.000
_cell.length_c   1.000
_cell.angle_alpha   90.00
_cell.angle_beta   90.00
_cell.angle_gamma   90.00
#
_symmetry.space_group_name_H-M   'P 1'
#
loop_
_entity.id
_entity.type
_entity.pdbx_description
1 polymer ?
#
loop_
_entity_poly.entity_id
_entity_poly.type
_entity_poly.pdbx_seq_one_letter_code
_entity_poly.pdbx_strand_id
1 'polypeptide(L)' 'MLTSTLQLLFANAAGRQVTVSLLDPQPTLTGAAVQAAMQTIIDRNVFTSAGGALAGINGARIVNREVTDIDMP' A
#
# COMPACT_ATOMS: atom_id res chain seq x y z
N MET A 1 -9.90 -1.32 -18.45
CA MET A 1 -10.59 -0.77 -17.26
C MET A 1 -9.66 0.16 -16.50
N LEU A 2 -10.16 1.29 -15.99
CA LEU A 2 -9.40 2.21 -15.10
C LEU A 2 -9.53 1.72 -13.66
N THR A 3 -8.41 1.41 -13.00
CA THR A 3 -8.40 0.99 -11.60
C THR A 3 -7.41 1.83 -10.81
N SER A 4 -7.84 2.40 -9.69
CA SER A 4 -6.97 3.12 -8.75
C SER A 4 -6.70 2.24 -7.54
N THR A 5 -5.44 2.19 -7.13
CA THR A 5 -5.00 1.37 -6.00
C THR A 5 -4.10 2.19 -5.10
N LEU A 6 -4.43 2.25 -3.80
CA LEU A 6 -3.52 2.81 -2.79
C LEU A 6 -2.53 1.74 -2.38
N GLN A 7 -1.25 2.03 -2.57
CA GLN A 7 -0.16 1.21 -2.11
C GLN A 7 0.47 1.84 -0.88
N LEU A 8 0.47 1.10 0.22
CA LEU A 8 1.13 1.45 1.47
C LEU A 8 2.45 0.67 1.53
N LEU A 9 3.56 1.38 1.63
CA LEU A 9 4.91 0.81 1.64
C LEU A 9 5.44 0.82 3.07
N PHE A 10 5.72 -0.38 3.58
CA PHE A 10 6.27 -0.60 4.91
C PHE A 10 7.67 -1.18 4.82
N ALA A 11 8.49 -0.94 5.83
CA ALA A 11 9.69 -1.72 6.11
C ALA A 11 9.35 -2.77 7.16
N ASN A 12 9.78 -4.01 6.96
CA ASN A 12 9.72 -5.03 8.01
C ASN A 12 10.98 -5.03 8.87
N ALA A 13 10.98 -5.83 9.95
CA ALA A 13 12.10 -5.95 10.89
C ALA A 13 13.43 -6.35 10.21
N ALA A 14 13.39 -7.08 9.09
CA ALA A 14 14.54 -7.42 8.28
C ALA A 14 14.98 -6.34 7.27
N GLY A 15 14.37 -5.15 7.31
CA GLY A 15 14.64 -4.04 6.39
C GLY A 15 14.12 -4.23 4.97
N ARG A 16 13.31 -5.26 4.73
CA ARG A 16 12.70 -5.52 3.41
C ARG A 16 11.40 -4.73 3.28
N GLN A 17 11.13 -4.28 2.06
CA GLN A 17 9.89 -3.58 1.76
C GLN A 17 8.71 -4.54 1.66
N VAL A 18 7.61 -4.20 2.33
CA VAL A 18 6.31 -4.88 2.25
C VAL A 18 5.30 -3.88 1.71
N THR A 19 4.59 -4.26 0.65
CA THR A 19 3.56 -3.41 0.03
C THR A 19 2.19 -3.97 0.34
N VAL A 20 1.33 -3.15 0.96
CA VAL A 20 -0.09 -3.45 1.16
C VAL A 20 -0.89 -2.63 0.14
N SER A 21 -1.70 -3.31 -0.67
CA SER A 21 -2.50 -2.67 -1.73
C SER A 21 -3.97 -2.65 -1.34
N LEU A 22 -4.60 -1.48 -1.38
CA LEU A 22 -6.04 -1.28 -1.22
C LEU A 22 -6.63 -0.86 -2.57
N LEU A 23 -7.60 -1.64 -3.04
CA LEU A 23 -8.43 -1.30 -4.19
C LEU A 23 -9.44 -0.21 -3.80
N ASP A 24 -9.81 0.62 -4.78
CA ASP A 24 -10.80 1.69 -4.64
C ASP A 24 -10.57 2.57 -3.40
N PRO A 25 -9.39 3.21 -3.30
CA PRO A 25 -9.08 4.06 -2.17
C PRO A 25 -10.05 5.24 -2.08
N GLN A 26 -10.35 5.67 -0.85
CA GLN A 26 -11.25 6.78 -0.61
C GLN A 26 -10.79 8.04 -1.36
N PRO A 27 -11.69 8.82 -2.00
CA PRO A 27 -11.29 9.93 -2.87
C PRO A 27 -10.66 11.11 -2.11
N THR A 28 -10.91 11.23 -0.81
CA THR A 28 -10.44 12.35 0.03
C THR A 28 -9.29 11.93 0.96
N LEU A 29 -8.39 11.07 0.49
CA LEU A 29 -7.21 10.69 1.28
C LEU A 29 -6.25 11.86 1.42
N THR A 30 -5.90 12.17 2.67
CA THR A 30 -4.82 13.09 2.99
C THR A 30 -3.60 12.30 3.44
N GLY A 31 -2.40 12.88 3.24
CA GLY A 31 -1.17 12.25 3.72
C GLY A 31 -1.20 11.93 5.22
N ALA A 32 -1.79 12.81 6.03
CA ALA A 32 -1.95 12.61 7.47
C ALA A 32 -2.87 11.43 7.82
N ALA A 33 -4.01 11.29 7.14
CA ALA A 33 -4.92 10.17 7.35
C ALA A 33 -4.28 8.83 6.97
N VAL A 34 -3.56 8.80 5.85
CA VAL A 34 -2.83 7.61 5.40
C VAL A 34 -1.73 7.25 6.39
N GLN A 35 -0.94 8.23 6.85
CA GLN A 35 0.13 8.01 7.83
C GLN A 35 -0.42 7.47 9.16
N ALA A 36 -1.52 8.03 9.67
CA ALA A 36 -2.17 7.56 10.90
C ALA A 36 -2.67 6.11 10.77
N ALA A 37 -3.26 5.76 9.62
CA ALA A 37 -3.68 4.39 9.34
C ALA A 37 -2.49 3.43 9.26
N MET A 38 -1.41 3.83 8.59
CA MET A 38 -0.16 3.06 8.52
C MET A 38 0.47 2.85 9.90
N GLN A 39 0.45 3.87 10.76
CA GLN A 39 0.95 3.74 12.13
C GLN A 39 0.09 2.76 12.94
N THR A 40 -1.24 2.86 12.82
CA THR A 40 -2.17 1.92 13.47
C THR A 40 -1.90 0.47 13.03
N ILE A 41 -1.57 0.26 11.75
CA ILE A 41 -1.22 -1.06 11.21
C ILE A 41 0.04 -1.63 11.87
N ILE A 42 1.08 -0.79 12.06
CA ILE A 42 2.32 -1.17 12.74
C ILE A 42 2.04 -1.45 14.23
N ASP A 43 1.33 -0.56 14.91
CA ASP A 43 1.04 -0.67 16.35
C ASP A 43 0.20 -1.90 16.68
N ARG A 44 -0.75 -2.25 15.80
CA ARG A 44 -1.55 -3.48 15.91
C ARG A 44 -0.69 -4.72 15.73
N ASN A 45 0.43 -4.62 15.01
CA ASN A 45 1.35 -5.72 14.71
C ASN A 45 0.66 -7.00 14.21
N VAL A 46 -0.44 -6.84 13.47
CA VAL A 46 -1.28 -7.96 13.00
C VAL A 46 -0.80 -8.55 11.67
N PHE A 47 0.16 -7.89 11.01
CA PHE A 47 0.70 -8.33 9.72
C PHE A 47 2.07 -8.98 9.90
N THR A 48 2.14 -10.27 9.59
CA THR A 48 3.39 -11.02 9.51
C THR A 48 3.90 -11.04 8.07
N SER A 49 5.17 -10.66 7.88
CA SER A 49 5.86 -10.81 6.60
C SER A 49 6.99 -11.84 6.70
N ALA A 50 7.52 -12.30 5.57
CA ALA A 50 8.65 -13.23 5.53
C ALA A 50 9.92 -12.69 6.23
N GLY A 51 10.02 -11.38 6.46
CA GLY A 51 11.11 -10.74 7.22
C GLY A 51 10.68 -10.22 8.59
N GLY A 52 9.60 -10.76 9.16
CA GLY A 52 9.09 -10.37 10.48
C GLY A 52 7.98 -9.32 10.45
N ALA A 53 7.75 -8.70 11.60
CA ALA A 53 6.76 -7.64 11.80
C ALA A 53 7.03 -6.41 10.94
N LEU A 54 5.99 -5.62 10.67
CA LEU A 54 6.13 -4.29 10.09
C LEU A 54 6.78 -3.37 11.15
N ALA A 55 7.90 -2.74 10.80
CA ALA A 55 8.74 -1.97 11.71
C ALA A 55 8.84 -0.49 11.33
N GLY A 56 8.41 -0.10 10.13
CA GLY A 56 8.48 1.29 9.68
C GLY A 56 7.61 1.60 8.48
N ILE A 57 7.40 2.91 8.27
CA ILE A 57 6.67 3.48 7.13
C ILE A 57 7.69 3.97 6.11
N ASN A 58 7.69 3.38 4.91
CA ASN A 58 8.51 3.86 3.80
C ASN A 58 7.76 4.89 2.95
N GLY A 59 6.43 4.87 2.97
CA GLY A 59 5.59 5.85 2.30
C GLY A 59 4.28 5.27 1.79
N ALA A 60 3.53 6.06 1.04
CA ALA A 60 2.33 5.62 0.37
C ALA A 60 2.21 6.28 -1.01
N ARG A 61 1.55 5.61 -1.94
CA ARG A 61 1.31 6.13 -3.29
C ARG A 61 0.00 5.60 -3.85
N ILE A 62 -0.67 6.44 -4.64
CA ILE A 62 -1.82 6.01 -5.45
C ILE A 62 -1.27 5.60 -6.82
N VAL A 63 -1.67 4.42 -7.28
CA VAL A 63 -1.34 3.90 -8.60
C VAL A 63 -2.62 3.83 -9.42
N ASN A 64 -2.65 4.56 -10.52
CA ASN A 64 -3.72 4.46 -11.50
C ASN A 64 -3.25 3.53 -12.62
N ARG A 65 -4.03 2.49 -12.87
CA ARG A 65 -3.77 1.54 -13.95
C ARG A 65 -4.85 1.67 -15.01
N GLU A 66 -4.42 1.98 -16.21
CA GLU A 66 -5.23 1.93 -17.42
C GLU A 66 -4.83 0.65 -18.18
N VAL A 67 -5.83 -0.16 -18.54
CA VAL A 67 -5.64 -1.35 -19.38
C VAL A 67 -6.47 -1.16 -20.64
N THR A 68 -5.78 -1.17 -21.77
CA THR A 68 -6.33 -1.11 -23.12
C THR A 68 -5.95 -2.40 -23.83
N ASP A 69 -6.95 -3.21 -24.15
CA ASP A 69 -6.75 -4.42 -24.93
C ASP A 69 -6.46 -4.03 -26.39
N ILE A 70 -5.46 -4.67 -26.98
CA ILE A 70 -5.13 -4.51 -28.41
C ILE A 70 -5.51 -5.82 -29.09
N ASP A 71 -6.46 -5.75 -30.01
CA ASP A 71 -6.81 -6.89 -30.85
C ASP A 71 -5.60 -7.26 -31.73
N MET A 72 -5.19 -8.53 -31.65
CA MET A 72 -4.17 -9.09 -32.54
C MET A 72 -4.85 -9.82 -33.71
N PRO A 73 -4.25 -9.80 -34.92
CA PRO A 73 -4.79 -10.48 -36.10
C PRO A 73 -4.78 -12.00 -35.98
#